data_AF-A0A7V3CT33-F1
#
_entry.id   AF-A0A7V3CT33-F1
#
_cell.length_a   1.000
_cell.length_b   1.000
_cell.length_c   1.000
_cell.angle_alpha   90.00
_cell.angle_beta   90.00
_cell.angle_gamma   90.00
#
_symmetry.space_group_name_H-M   'P 1'
#
loop_
_entity.id
_entity.type
_entity.pdbx_description
1 polymer ?
#
loop_
_entity_poly.entity_id
_entity_poly.type
_entity_poly.pdbx_seq_one_letter_code
_entity_poly.pdbx_strand_id
1 'polypeptide(L)' 'MKKLKNTKTILVGIDYTKSSDNALNYAAMLAKRSKASVMLFHIYETPVIHTYSGAYFISYKEMQGFNIARLN' A
#
# COMPACT_ATOMS: atom_id res chain seq x y z
N MET A 1 20.47 -25.14 -15.46
CA MET A 1 20.24 -23.89 -14.69
C MET A 1 20.09 -22.73 -15.66
N LYS A 2 19.02 -21.93 -15.54
CA LYS A 2 18.76 -20.78 -16.43
C LYS A 2 19.68 -19.63 -16.00
N LYS A 3 20.58 -19.18 -16.88
CA LYS A 3 21.51 -18.08 -16.61
C LYS A 3 20.70 -16.79 -16.42
N LEU A 4 20.73 -16.17 -15.25
CA LEU A 4 20.05 -14.90 -15.01
C LEU A 4 20.67 -13.85 -15.94
N LYS A 5 19.81 -13.17 -16.72
CA LYS A 5 20.23 -12.03 -17.53
C LYS A 5 20.74 -10.96 -16.57
N ASN A 6 21.97 -10.50 -16.76
CA ASN A 6 22.66 -9.59 -15.84
C ASN A 6 22.14 -8.14 -15.97
N THR A 7 20.85 -7.93 -15.72
CA THR A 7 20.19 -6.62 -15.80
C THR A 7 20.22 -5.95 -14.43
N LYS A 8 20.93 -4.82 -14.32
CA LYS A 8 20.98 -4.01 -13.09
C LYS A 8 19.60 -3.39 -12.85
N THR A 9 19.13 -3.44 -11.61
CA THR A 9 17.88 -2.78 -11.19
C THR A 9 18.16 -1.90 -9.98
N ILE A 10 17.64 -0.67 -10.01
CA ILE A 10 17.67 0.28 -8.89
C ILE A 10 16.33 0.18 -8.17
N LEU A 11 16.34 -0.18 -6.89
CA LEU A 11 15.17 -0.18 -6.03
C LEU A 11 14.99 1.21 -5.41
N VAL A 12 13.79 1.78 -5.53
CA VAL A 12 13.45 3.11 -5.00
C VAL A 12 12.28 2.98 -4.04
N GLY A 13 12.51 3.31 -2.78
CA GLY A 13 11.46 3.44 -1.77
C GLY A 13 10.64 4.70 -2.01
N ILE A 14 9.31 4.58 -2.03
CA ILE A 14 8.38 5.69 -2.18
C ILE A 14 7.49 5.75 -0.94
N ASP A 15 7.39 6.91 -0.32
CA ASP A 15 6.48 7.21 0.80
C ASP A 15 5.61 8.45 0.52
N TYR A 16 5.58 8.90 -0.75
CA TYR A 16 4.89 10.10 -1.24
C TYR A 16 5.34 11.41 -0.58
N THR A 17 6.47 11.41 0.12
CA THR A 17 7.13 12.65 0.55
C THR A 17 7.89 13.29 -0.61
N LYS A 18 8.11 14.60 -0.53
CA LYS A 18 8.99 15.34 -1.46
C LYS A 18 10.40 14.74 -1.55
N SER A 19 10.91 14.20 -0.45
CA SER A 19 12.20 13.49 -0.42
C SER A 19 12.18 12.23 -1.30
N SER A 20 11.10 11.45 -1.26
CA SER A 20 10.97 10.26 -2.11
C SER A 20 10.83 10.61 -3.59
N ASP A 21 10.16 11.72 -3.92
CA ASP A 21 10.11 12.23 -5.30
C ASP A 21 11.50 12.61 -5.82
N ASN A 22 12.31 13.29 -5.00
CA ASN A 22 13.69 13.63 -5.36
C ASN A 22 14.54 12.37 -5.56
N ALA A 23 14.39 11.36 -4.70
CA ALA A 23 15.08 10.08 -4.84
C ALA A 23 14.69 9.35 -6.14
N LEU A 24 13.39 9.35 -6.48
CA LEU A 24 12.88 8.80 -7.74
C LEU A 24 13.46 9.50 -8.96
N ASN A 25 13.43 10.83 -8.97
CA ASN A 25 13.97 11.62 -10.08
C ASN A 25 15.46 11.33 -10.31
N TYR A 26 16.24 11.27 -9.23
CA TYR A 26 17.65 10.92 -9.30
C TYR A 26 17.87 9.48 -9.79
N ALA A 27 17.12 8.52 -9.25
CA ALA A 27 17.20 7.12 -9.65
C ALA A 27 16.84 6.92 -11.13
N ALA A 28 15.86 7.63 -11.67
CA ALA A 28 15.50 7.60 -13.09
C ALA A 28 16.65 8.12 -13.98
N MET A 29 17.29 9.23 -13.58
CA MET A 29 18.47 9.74 -14.27
C MET A 29 19.64 8.74 -14.23
N LEU A 30 19.88 8.13 -13.07
CA LEU A 30 20.94 7.13 -12.87
C LEU A 30 20.67 5.87 -13.69
N ALA A 31 19.44 5.39 -13.71
CA ALA A 31 19.01 4.23 -14.49
C ALA A 31 19.26 4.42 -15.99
N LYS A 32 18.90 5.60 -16.52
CA LYS A 32 19.15 5.96 -17.93
C LYS A 32 20.63 5.92 -18.27
N ARG A 33 21.50 6.48 -17.42
CA ARG A 33 22.96 6.49 -17.62
C ARG A 33 23.60 5.11 -17.49
N SER A 34 23.07 4.29 -16.59
CA SER A 34 23.63 2.97 -16.26
C SER A 34 23.00 1.81 -17.05
N LYS A 35 22.04 2.08 -17.93
CA LYS A 35 21.23 1.07 -18.64
C LYS A 35 20.59 0.07 -17.65
N ALA A 36 20.14 0.59 -16.51
CA ALA A 36 19.43 -0.16 -15.48
C ALA A 36 17.92 0.08 -15.57
N SER A 37 17.13 -0.81 -14.97
CA SER A 37 15.71 -0.59 -14.70
C SER A 37 15.50 0.08 -13.33
N VAL A 38 14.36 0.75 -13.17
CA VAL A 38 13.90 1.28 -11.87
C VAL A 38 12.75 0.41 -11.38
N MET A 39 12.80 0.00 -10.12
CA MET A 39 11.70 -0.67 -9.41
C MET A 39 11.22 0.25 -8.29
N LEU A 40 9.95 0.61 -8.32
CA LEU A 40 9.30 1.37 -7.25
C LEU A 40 8.79 0.42 -6.17
N PHE A 41 9.04 0.78 -4.92
CA PHE A 41 8.59 0.03 -3.76
C PHE A 41 7.93 0.96 -2.74
N HIS A 42 6.64 0.77 -2.52
CA HIS A 42 5.87 1.49 -1.51
C HIS A 42 5.45 0.51 -0.41
N ILE A 43 5.74 0.84 0.84
CA ILE A 43 5.27 0.06 1.99
C ILE A 43 3.85 0.52 2.29
N TYR A 44 2.89 -0.39 2.11
CA TYR A 44 1.50 -0.19 2.50
C TYR A 44 1.29 -0.83 3.88
N GLU A 45 0.94 -0.04 4.88
CA GLU A 45 0.53 -0.54 6.18
C GLU A 45 -0.90 -1.09 6.09
N THR A 46 -1.08 -2.37 6.40
CA THR A 46 -2.43 -2.95 6.46
C THR A 46 -3.16 -2.37 7.67
N PRO A 47 -4.36 -1.80 7.49
CA PRO A 47 -5.10 -1.26 8.63
C PRO A 47 -5.36 -2.36 9.65
N VAL A 48 -4.86 -2.17 10.88
CA VAL A 48 -5.19 -3.04 12.01
C VAL A 48 -6.58 -2.67 12.48
N ILE A 49 -7.55 -3.55 12.24
CA ILE A 49 -8.91 -3.38 12.75
C ILE A 49 -8.87 -3.75 14.24
N HIS A 50 -8.85 -2.76 15.12
CA HIS A 50 -8.94 -3.00 16.55
C HIS A 50 -10.39 -3.35 16.92
N THR A 51 -10.64 -4.58 17.34
CA THR A 51 -11.98 -5.03 17.82
C THR A 51 -12.40 -4.37 19.14
N TYR A 52 -11.47 -3.68 19.82
CA TYR A 52 -11.72 -3.01 21.11
C TYR A 52 -12.27 -1.59 20.98
N SER A 53 -12.34 -1.01 19.79
CA SER A 53 -12.90 0.33 19.57
C SER A 53 -14.41 0.34 19.33
N GLY A 54 -15.18 -0.57 19.95
CA GLY A 54 -16.66 -0.54 19.89
C GLY A 54 -17.27 -0.47 18.49
N ALA A 55 -16.50 -0.76 17.43
CA ALA A 55 -16.95 -0.73 16.05
C ALA A 55 -17.74 -2.01 15.81
N TYR A 56 -19.03 -1.96 16.12
CA TYR A 56 -19.96 -3.03 15.79
C TYR A 56 -20.21 -3.01 14.29
N PHE A 57 -19.78 -4.06 13.58
CA PHE A 57 -20.23 -4.32 12.23
C PHE A 57 -21.65 -4.88 12.31
N ILE A 58 -22.65 -4.00 12.23
CA ILE A 58 -24.04 -4.43 12.14
C ILE A 58 -24.32 -4.79 10.68
N SER A 59 -24.67 -6.04 10.43
CA SER A 59 -25.20 -6.47 9.15
C SER A 59 -26.50 -5.72 8.87
N TYR A 60 -26.62 -5.09 7.70
CA TYR A 60 -27.87 -4.43 7.29
C TYR A 60 -29.08 -5.37 7.37
N LYS A 61 -28.86 -6.67 7.16
CA LYS A 61 -29.90 -7.71 7.26
C LYS A 61 -30.38 -7.93 8.70
N GLU A 62 -29.49 -7.77 9.68
CA GLU A 62 -29.83 -7.88 11.11
C GLU A 62 -30.57 -6.62 11.61
N MET A 63 -30.24 -5.46 11.04
CA MET A 63 -30.91 -4.19 11.36
C MET A 63 -32.39 -4.17 10.97
N GLN A 64 -32.77 -4.83 9.87
CA GLN A 64 -34.17 -4.92 9.43
C GLN A 64 -35.06 -5.76 10.36
N GLY A 65 -34.47 -6.59 11.23
CA GLY A 65 -35.19 -7.39 12.23
C GLY A 65 -35.47 -6.65 13.55
N PHE A 66 -34.81 -5.51 13.78
CA PHE A 66 -35.04 -4.69 14.98
C PHE A 66 -36.28 -3.82 14.81
N ASN A 67 -37.42 -4.33 15.27
CA ASN A 67 -38.65 -3.53 15.35
C ASN A 67 -38.56 -2.57 16.54
N ILE A 68 -38.42 -1.28 16.24
CA ILE A 68 -38.29 -0.17 17.21
C ILE A 68 -39.52 -0.09 18.15
N ALA A 69 -40.65 -0.71 17.80
CA ALA A 69 -41.85 -0.77 18.63
C ALA A 69 -41.75 -1.68 19.87
N ARG A 70 -40.68 -2.47 20.03
CA ARG A 70 -40.50 -3.42 21.16
C ARG A 70 -39.72 -2.85 22.36
N LEU A 71 -39.32 -1.59 22.30
CA LEU A 71 -38.53 -0.91 23.34
C LEU A 71 -39.35 0.02 24.25
N ASN A 72 -40.69 -0.10 24.24
CA ASN A 72 -41.60 0.55 25.18
C ASN A 72 -42.27 -0.49 26.08
#